data_AF-A0A0N0LVV7-F1
#
_entry.id   AF-A0A0N0LVV7-F1
#
_cell.length_a   1.000
_cell.length_b   1.000
_cell.length_c   1.000
_cell.angle_alpha   90.00
_cell.angle_beta   90.00
_cell.angle_gamma   90.00
#
_symmetry.space_group_name_H-M   'P 1'
#
loop_
_entity.id
_entity.type
_entity.pdbx_description
1 polymer ?
#
loop_
_entity_poly.entity_id
_entity_poly.type
_entity_poly.pdbx_seq_one_letter_code
_entity_poly.pdbx_strand_id
1 'polypeptide(L)'
;MRLPGFDGPGDYRWFCLDHVREFNSGYDYFDGMSAEEIFRAQSPLHGWEAQSRAFRPDAGVDGTPRWADFADPLEAISGRAKAHMRQRQSEMKPENARFNPEERRALGVLGLDGDIDSKTLRLRYTRLLRQYHPDHNGGDHSRAARLQGVVEAYQLLRKSAALGG
;
A
#
# COMPACT_ATOMS: atom_id res chain seq x y z
N MET A 1 -30.98 22.53 4.62
CA MET A 1 -30.25 22.71 3.35
C MET A 1 -29.11 21.71 3.34
N ARG A 2 -29.07 20.75 2.42
CA ARG A 2 -27.93 19.84 2.27
C ARG A 2 -26.73 20.64 1.76
N LEU A 3 -25.64 20.55 2.50
CA LEU A 3 -24.36 21.09 2.09
C LEU A 3 -23.74 20.18 1.01
N PRO A 4 -22.98 20.74 0.06
CA PRO A 4 -22.20 19.94 -0.87
C PRO A 4 -21.20 19.05 -0.12
N GLY A 5 -20.96 17.84 -0.64
CA GLY A 5 -20.08 16.86 -0.01
C GLY A 5 -19.59 15.80 -1.00
N PHE A 6 -19.00 14.73 -0.45
CA PHE A 6 -18.41 13.64 -1.23
C PHE A 6 -19.39 12.97 -2.20
N ASP A 7 -20.65 12.79 -1.77
CA ASP A 7 -21.69 12.10 -2.55
C ASP A 7 -22.38 13.00 -3.60
N GLY A 8 -21.91 14.24 -3.78
CA GLY A 8 -22.37 15.12 -4.85
C GLY A 8 -22.74 16.54 -4.39
N PRO A 9 -23.28 17.32 -5.33
CA PRO A 9 -23.79 18.65 -4.99
C PRO A 9 -24.91 18.49 -3.96
N GLY A 10 -24.96 19.40 -2.99
CA GLY A 10 -26.00 19.43 -1.96
C GLY A 10 -27.39 19.71 -2.55
N ASP A 11 -28.16 20.57 -1.89
CA ASP A 11 -29.44 20.97 -2.49
C ASP A 11 -29.19 21.82 -3.76
N TYR A 12 -29.87 21.49 -4.85
CA TYR A 12 -29.77 22.21 -6.13
C TYR A 12 -31.06 23.00 -6.42
N ARG A 13 -30.91 24.10 -7.16
CA ARG A 13 -32.01 24.93 -7.65
C ARG A 13 -31.98 24.92 -9.18
N TRP A 14 -33.15 24.78 -9.79
CA TRP A 14 -33.29 24.89 -11.24
C TRP A 14 -33.60 26.34 -11.62
N PHE A 15 -32.86 26.86 -12.59
CA PHE A 15 -33.08 28.19 -13.14
C PHE A 15 -33.51 28.10 -14.60
N CYS A 16 -34.33 29.04 -15.05
CA CYS A 16 -34.47 29.31 -16.49
C CYS A 16 -33.23 30.05 -17.01
N LEU A 17 -33.13 30.20 -18.33
CA LEU A 17 -31.98 30.83 -18.99
C LEU A 17 -31.70 32.25 -18.49
N ASP A 18 -32.74 33.03 -18.21
CA ASP A 18 -32.58 34.41 -17.76
C ASP A 18 -32.01 34.47 -16.34
N HIS A 19 -32.54 33.65 -15.44
CA HIS A 19 -32.06 33.62 -14.05
C HIS A 19 -30.68 32.99 -13.89
N VAL A 20 -30.29 32.03 -14.73
CA VAL A 20 -28.90 31.50 -14.68
C VAL A 20 -27.90 32.56 -15.16
N ARG A 21 -28.28 33.42 -16.10
CA ARG A 21 -27.43 34.54 -16.54
C ARG A 21 -27.27 35.58 -15.44
N GLU A 22 -28.36 35.97 -14.79
CA GLU A 22 -28.32 36.89 -13.65
C GLU A 22 -27.45 36.33 -12.52
N PHE A 23 -27.64 35.06 -12.16
CA PHE A 23 -26.83 34.40 -11.13
C PHE A 23 -25.34 34.37 -11.50
N ASN A 24 -24.99 33.93 -12.72
CA ASN A 24 -23.61 33.88 -13.17
C ASN A 24 -22.96 35.26 -13.27
N SER A 25 -23.74 36.31 -13.54
CA SER A 25 -23.23 37.69 -13.62
C SER A 25 -22.75 38.23 -12.28
N GLY A 26 -23.30 37.74 -11.17
CA GLY A 26 -22.89 38.09 -9.82
C GLY A 26 -21.87 37.14 -9.20
N TYR A 27 -21.46 36.08 -9.92
CA TYR A 27 -20.53 35.09 -9.39
C TYR A 27 -19.08 35.51 -9.67
N ASP A 28 -18.30 35.70 -8.61
CA ASP A 28 -16.85 35.87 -8.68
C ASP A 28 -16.16 34.77 -7.86
N TYR A 29 -15.37 33.94 -8.54
CA TYR A 29 -14.60 32.87 -7.91
C TYR A 29 -13.47 33.41 -7.01
N PHE A 30 -12.96 34.61 -7.30
CA PHE A 30 -11.83 35.22 -6.60
C PHE A 30 -12.25 36.17 -5.48
N ASP A 31 -13.55 36.31 -5.22
CA ASP A 31 -14.04 37.19 -4.15
C ASP A 31 -13.46 36.76 -2.79
N GLY A 32 -12.86 37.72 -2.08
CA GLY A 32 -12.16 37.47 -0.82
C GLY A 32 -10.77 36.83 -0.92
N MET A 33 -10.26 36.51 -2.12
CA MET A 33 -8.89 36.02 -2.29
C MET A 33 -7.86 37.16 -2.34
N SER A 34 -6.68 36.92 -1.78
CA SER A 34 -5.52 37.79 -1.94
C SER A 34 -4.92 37.70 -3.35
N ALA A 35 -4.16 38.72 -3.77
CA ALA A 35 -3.49 38.71 -5.07
C ALA A 35 -2.58 37.48 -5.26
N GLU A 36 -1.94 37.00 -4.19
CA GLU A 36 -1.10 35.81 -4.20
C GLU A 36 -1.92 34.53 -4.41
N GLU A 37 -3.09 34.42 -3.77
CA GLU A 37 -4.01 33.30 -3.97
C GLU A 37 -4.58 33.29 -5.38
N ILE A 38 -4.91 34.45 -5.95
CA ILE A 38 -5.35 34.60 -7.34
C ILE A 38 -4.24 34.21 -8.31
N PHE A 39 -3.00 34.65 -8.06
CA PHE A 39 -1.86 34.29 -8.91
C PHE A 39 -1.61 32.78 -8.86
N ARG A 40 -1.69 32.17 -7.67
CA ARG A 40 -1.62 30.71 -7.53
C ARG A 40 -2.75 30.06 -8.33
N ALA A 41 -3.99 30.53 -8.14
CA ALA A 41 -5.23 30.13 -8.82
C ALA A 41 -5.11 30.08 -10.34
N GLN A 42 -4.37 31.02 -10.91
CA GLN A 42 -4.18 31.17 -12.34
C GLN A 42 -2.90 30.51 -12.86
N SER A 43 -2.05 29.97 -11.97
CA SER A 43 -0.77 29.36 -12.36
C SER A 43 -0.99 28.17 -13.29
N PRO A 44 -0.20 27.99 -14.36
CA PRO A 44 -0.24 26.78 -15.18
C PRO A 44 0.06 25.49 -14.41
N LEU A 45 0.71 25.61 -13.25
CA LEU A 45 1.06 24.50 -12.37
C LEU A 45 -0.03 24.15 -11.38
N HIS A 46 -1.14 24.89 -11.36
CA HIS A 46 -2.15 24.70 -10.32
C HIS A 46 -2.83 23.33 -10.41
N GLY A 47 -2.88 22.61 -9.28
CA GLY A 47 -3.29 21.21 -9.25
C GLY A 47 -2.20 20.22 -9.72
N TRP A 48 -1.06 20.73 -10.19
CA TRP A 48 0.12 19.97 -10.63
C TRP A 48 1.39 20.42 -9.90
N GLU A 49 1.28 21.05 -8.72
CA GLU A 49 2.45 21.61 -8.02
C GLU A 49 3.41 20.52 -7.50
N ALA A 50 2.99 19.26 -7.48
CA ALA A 50 3.81 18.16 -7.02
C ALA A 50 5.00 17.90 -7.95
N GLN A 51 6.20 17.80 -7.37
CA GLN A 51 7.43 17.51 -8.10
C GLN A 51 7.32 16.21 -8.93
N SER A 52 7.78 16.28 -10.17
CA SER A 52 7.85 15.15 -11.11
C SER A 52 8.57 13.94 -10.51
N ARG A 53 7.92 12.77 -10.58
CA ARG A 53 8.32 11.48 -9.96
C ARG A 53 9.75 11.02 -10.23
N ALA A 54 10.39 11.48 -11.30
CA ALA A 54 11.69 10.98 -11.74
C ALA A 54 12.89 11.47 -10.91
N PHE A 55 12.75 12.53 -10.11
CA PHE A 55 13.87 13.15 -9.40
C PHE A 55 13.67 13.25 -7.88
N ARG A 56 12.74 12.45 -7.34
CA ARG A 56 12.38 12.49 -5.92
C ARG A 56 13.29 11.56 -5.10
N PRO A 57 14.01 12.06 -4.08
CA PRO A 57 14.85 11.23 -3.21
C PRO A 57 14.02 10.30 -2.31
N ASP A 58 12.72 10.58 -2.18
CA ASP A 58 11.71 9.80 -1.45
C ASP A 58 10.85 8.91 -2.36
N ALA A 59 11.20 8.76 -3.65
CA ALA A 59 10.52 7.83 -4.53
C ALA A 59 10.57 6.41 -3.93
N GLY A 60 9.41 5.80 -3.73
CA GLY A 60 9.30 4.51 -3.05
C GLY A 60 10.13 3.42 -3.73
N VAL A 61 10.54 2.43 -2.93
CA VAL A 61 11.30 1.26 -3.41
C VAL A 61 10.54 0.60 -4.58
N ASP A 62 11.28 0.22 -5.62
CA ASP A 62 10.76 -0.39 -6.86
C ASP A 62 9.74 0.47 -7.66
N GLY A 63 9.80 1.80 -7.52
CA GLY A 63 8.95 2.70 -8.30
C GLY A 63 7.48 2.72 -7.86
N THR A 64 7.18 2.12 -6.71
CA THR A 64 5.84 2.17 -6.13
C THR A 64 5.61 3.52 -5.44
N PRO A 65 4.57 4.29 -5.80
CA PRO A 65 4.29 5.56 -5.14
C PRO A 65 3.93 5.35 -3.66
N ARG A 66 4.46 6.19 -2.78
CA ARG A 66 3.96 6.28 -1.40
C ARG A 66 2.62 7.00 -1.41
N TRP A 67 1.53 6.25 -1.49
CA TRP A 67 0.16 6.77 -1.59
C TRP A 67 -0.22 7.74 -0.46
N ALA A 68 0.44 7.66 0.70
CA ALA A 68 0.25 8.59 1.81
C ALA A 68 0.72 10.03 1.52
N ASP A 69 1.58 10.23 0.52
CA ASP A 69 2.13 11.54 0.17
C ASP A 69 1.31 12.29 -0.88
N PHE A 70 0.21 11.69 -1.35
CA PHE A 70 -0.70 12.31 -2.29
C PHE A 70 -1.75 13.14 -1.56
N ALA A 71 -2.01 14.34 -2.06
CA ALA A 71 -3.20 15.08 -1.68
C ALA A 71 -4.41 14.27 -2.17
N ASP A 72 -5.15 13.69 -1.23
CA ASP A 72 -6.31 12.84 -1.50
C ASP A 72 -7.54 13.39 -0.76
N PRO A 73 -8.09 14.56 -1.18
CA PRO A 73 -9.22 15.20 -0.48
C PRO A 73 -10.48 14.35 -0.42
N LEU A 74 -10.61 13.40 -1.35
CA LEU A 74 -11.73 12.47 -1.46
C LEU A 74 -11.48 11.15 -0.70
N GLU A 75 -10.32 10.98 -0.06
CA GLU A 75 -9.86 9.71 0.52
C GLU A 75 -9.98 8.50 -0.44
N ALA A 76 -10.00 8.72 -1.75
CA ALA A 76 -10.26 7.68 -2.73
C ALA A 76 -9.09 6.69 -2.82
N ILE A 77 -7.86 7.19 -2.62
CA ILE A 77 -6.63 6.39 -2.68
C ILE A 77 -6.35 5.78 -1.30
N SER A 78 -6.27 6.65 -0.29
CA SER A 78 -5.93 6.29 1.08
C SER A 78 -7.02 5.42 1.71
N GLY A 79 -8.30 5.67 1.45
CA GLY A 79 -9.42 4.85 1.89
C GLY A 79 -9.36 3.42 1.34
N ARG A 80 -9.06 3.26 0.04
CA ARG A 80 -8.86 1.93 -0.57
C ARG A 80 -7.65 1.21 0.02
N ALA A 81 -6.53 1.91 0.21
CA ALA A 81 -5.34 1.32 0.83
C ALA A 81 -5.62 0.85 2.27
N LYS A 82 -6.29 1.69 3.09
CA LYS A 82 -6.73 1.34 4.45
C LYS A 82 -7.66 0.12 4.43
N ALA A 83 -8.62 0.07 3.51
CA ALA A 83 -9.55 -1.05 3.38
C ALA A 83 -8.82 -2.38 3.05
N HIS A 84 -7.89 -2.37 2.10
CA HIS A 84 -7.06 -3.54 1.79
C HIS A 84 -6.21 -4.00 2.98
N MET A 85 -5.65 -3.06 3.75
CA MET A 85 -4.87 -3.40 4.95
C MET A 85 -5.75 -4.02 6.03
N ARG A 86 -6.96 -3.49 6.26
CA ARG A 86 -7.93 -4.06 7.21
C ARG A 86 -8.36 -5.46 6.78
N GLN A 87 -8.65 -5.67 5.49
CA GLN A 87 -9.01 -6.98 4.96
C GLN A 87 -7.87 -7.99 5.18
N ARG A 88 -6.63 -7.63 4.83
CA ARG A 88 -5.46 -8.48 5.08
C ARG A 88 -5.29 -8.79 6.57
N GLN A 89 -5.50 -7.82 7.45
CA GLN A 89 -5.45 -8.05 8.89
C GLN A 89 -6.56 -8.98 9.39
N SER A 90 -7.79 -8.88 8.84
CA SER A 90 -8.88 -9.79 9.21
C SER A 90 -8.70 -11.21 8.67
N GLU A 91 -8.02 -11.37 7.53
CA GLU A 91 -7.68 -12.67 6.95
C GLU A 91 -6.46 -13.32 7.63
N MET A 92 -5.72 -12.56 8.46
CA MET A 92 -4.61 -13.12 9.22
C MET A 92 -5.13 -14.04 10.31
N LYS A 93 -4.74 -15.31 10.22
CA LYS A 93 -5.00 -16.28 11.29
C LYS A 93 -4.30 -15.86 12.59
N PRO A 94 -4.92 -16.04 13.78
CA PRO A 94 -4.37 -15.61 15.06
C PRO A 94 -3.01 -16.25 15.38
N GLU A 95 -2.77 -17.49 14.95
CA GLU A 95 -1.49 -18.17 15.12
C GLU A 95 -0.32 -17.49 14.40
N ASN A 96 -0.59 -16.67 13.38
CA ASN A 96 0.43 -15.86 12.70
C ASN A 96 0.74 -14.56 13.45
N ALA A 97 -0.10 -14.13 14.39
CA ALA A 97 0.06 -12.84 15.09
C ALA A 97 1.27 -12.82 16.02
N ARG A 98 1.75 -13.98 16.49
CA ARG A 98 2.95 -14.09 17.32
C ARG A 98 4.26 -13.83 16.56
N PHE A 99 4.21 -13.75 15.24
CA PHE A 99 5.37 -13.51 14.38
C PHE A 99 5.40 -12.08 13.84
N ASN A 100 6.58 -11.49 13.81
CA ASN A 100 6.79 -10.18 13.19
C ASN A 100 6.61 -10.25 11.65
N PRO A 101 6.53 -9.11 10.94
CA PRO A 101 6.30 -9.12 9.48
C PRO A 101 7.37 -9.86 8.67
N GLU A 102 8.64 -9.84 9.09
CA GLU A 102 9.72 -10.56 8.41
C GLU A 102 9.60 -12.07 8.62
N GLU A 103 9.32 -12.49 9.85
CA GLU A 103 9.09 -13.89 10.19
C GLU A 103 7.88 -14.46 9.45
N ARG A 104 6.79 -13.70 9.33
CA ARG A 104 5.62 -14.12 8.52
C ARG A 104 5.95 -14.30 7.05
N ARG A 105 6.80 -13.44 6.48
CA ARG A 105 7.30 -13.65 5.10
C ARG A 105 8.14 -14.93 5.01
N ALA A 106 9.00 -15.18 5.99
CA ALA A 106 9.79 -16.41 6.05
C ALA A 106 8.91 -17.67 6.18
N LEU A 107 7.83 -17.63 6.96
CA LEU A 107 6.83 -18.71 7.01
C LEU A 107 6.21 -18.96 5.63
N GLY A 108 5.86 -17.90 4.90
CA GLY A 108 5.37 -17.98 3.52
C GLY A 108 6.38 -18.63 2.56
N VAL A 109 7.68 -18.29 2.67
CA VAL A 109 8.76 -18.92 1.86
C VAL A 109 8.85 -20.42 2.11
N LEU A 110 8.68 -20.86 3.37
CA LEU A 110 8.70 -22.28 3.73
C LEU A 110 7.35 -22.98 3.49
N GLY A 111 6.29 -22.22 3.20
CA GLY A 111 4.92 -22.72 3.08
C GLY A 111 4.41 -23.29 4.40
N LEU A 112 4.70 -22.60 5.50
CA LEU A 112 4.25 -22.95 6.85
C LEU A 112 3.23 -21.93 7.35
N ASP A 113 2.32 -22.39 8.21
CA ASP A 113 1.41 -21.53 8.98
C ASP A 113 2.04 -21.15 10.33
N GLY A 114 1.37 -20.28 11.08
CA GLY A 114 1.83 -19.78 12.36
C GLY A 114 1.68 -20.76 13.53
N ASP A 115 0.92 -21.85 13.36
CA ASP A 115 0.79 -22.92 14.37
C ASP A 115 1.84 -24.01 14.15
N ILE A 116 3.11 -23.65 14.34
CA ILE A 116 4.25 -24.56 14.18
C ILE A 116 5.16 -24.56 15.40
N ASP A 117 5.87 -25.66 15.59
CA ASP A 117 6.96 -25.79 16.56
C ASP A 117 8.33 -25.87 15.87
N SER A 118 9.40 -25.81 16.67
CA SER A 118 10.78 -25.89 16.19
C SER A 118 11.08 -27.21 15.44
N LYS A 119 10.37 -28.30 15.78
CA LYS A 119 10.53 -29.60 15.10
C LYS A 119 9.95 -29.57 13.70
N THR A 120 8.73 -29.04 13.55
CA THR A 120 8.04 -28.88 12.26
C THR A 120 8.83 -27.96 11.33
N LEU A 121 9.36 -26.85 11.86
CA LEU A 121 10.24 -25.96 11.11
C LEU A 121 11.46 -26.71 10.54
N ARG A 122 12.16 -27.49 11.39
CA ARG A 122 13.34 -28.25 10.96
C ARG A 122 12.98 -29.32 9.92
N LEU A 123 11.89 -30.05 10.10
CA LEU A 123 11.42 -31.06 9.16
C LEU A 123 11.12 -30.45 7.79
N ARG A 124 10.41 -29.32 7.77
CA ARG A 124 10.07 -28.62 6.51
C ARG A 124 11.32 -28.11 5.81
N TYR A 125 12.25 -27.51 6.55
CA TYR A 125 13.53 -27.06 6.03
C TYR A 125 14.30 -28.21 5.37
N THR A 126 14.46 -29.35 6.04
CA THR A 126 15.17 -30.51 5.47
C THR A 126 14.49 -31.04 4.20
N ARG A 127 13.16 -31.03 4.14
CA ARG A 127 12.41 -31.43 2.94
C ARG A 127 12.69 -30.50 1.76
N LEU A 128 12.64 -29.19 1.99
CA LEU A 128 12.91 -28.18 0.95
C LEU A 128 14.37 -28.17 0.50
N LEU A 129 15.31 -28.36 1.43
CA LEU A 129 16.73 -28.55 1.10
C LEU A 129 16.89 -29.69 0.08
N ARG A 130 16.36 -30.89 0.39
CA ARG A 130 16.46 -32.03 -0.53
C ARG A 130 15.81 -31.77 -1.88
N GLN A 131 14.67 -31.06 -1.89
CA GLN A 131 13.94 -30.73 -3.11
C GLN A 131 14.72 -29.77 -4.03
N TYR A 132 15.47 -28.84 -3.45
CA TYR A 132 16.17 -27.78 -4.19
C TYR A 132 17.70 -27.99 -4.29
N HIS A 133 18.25 -29.03 -3.65
CA HIS A 133 19.68 -29.32 -3.74
C HIS A 133 20.08 -29.79 -5.15
N PRO A 134 21.17 -29.28 -5.74
CA PRO A 134 21.63 -29.69 -7.07
C PRO A 134 21.96 -31.19 -7.14
N ASP A 135 22.54 -31.79 -6.09
CA ASP A 135 22.85 -33.23 -6.07
C ASP A 135 21.62 -34.13 -6.30
N HIS A 136 20.43 -33.70 -5.85
CA HIS A 136 19.18 -34.42 -6.07
C HIS A 136 18.49 -34.07 -7.40
N ASN A 137 18.95 -33.02 -8.08
CA ASN A 137 18.42 -32.52 -9.34
C ASN A 137 19.45 -32.67 -10.48
N GLY A 138 20.39 -33.61 -10.36
CA GLY A 138 21.36 -33.92 -11.43
C GLY A 138 22.36 -32.78 -11.73
N GLY A 139 22.66 -31.93 -10.75
CA GLY A 139 23.54 -30.77 -10.92
C GLY A 139 22.83 -29.51 -11.44
N ASP A 140 21.50 -29.51 -11.58
CA ASP A 140 20.75 -28.34 -12.01
C ASP A 140 20.73 -27.24 -10.93
N HIS A 141 21.37 -26.11 -11.23
CA HIS A 141 21.44 -24.92 -10.37
C HIS A 141 20.27 -23.95 -10.57
N SER A 142 19.30 -24.25 -11.45
CA SER A 142 18.11 -23.40 -11.70
C SER A 142 17.32 -23.06 -10.42
N ARG A 143 17.44 -23.89 -9.39
CA ARG A 143 16.75 -23.74 -8.09
C ARG A 143 17.58 -23.08 -7.01
N ALA A 144 18.82 -22.67 -7.31
CA ALA A 144 19.75 -22.10 -6.33
C ALA A 144 19.19 -20.86 -5.61
N ALA A 145 18.53 -19.95 -6.33
CA ALA A 145 17.89 -18.77 -5.72
C ALA A 145 16.77 -19.15 -4.74
N ARG A 146 15.97 -20.19 -5.05
CA ARG A 146 14.93 -20.70 -4.14
C ARG A 146 15.54 -21.38 -2.92
N LEU A 147 16.62 -22.14 -3.10
CA LEU A 147 17.37 -22.75 -2.02
C LEU A 147 17.92 -21.69 -1.05
N GLN A 148 18.50 -20.62 -1.59
CA GLN A 148 19.00 -19.50 -0.80
C GLN A 148 17.90 -18.87 0.05
N GLY A 149 16.74 -18.56 -0.55
CA GLY A 149 15.59 -18.03 0.19
C GLY A 149 15.08 -18.96 1.29
N VAL A 150 15.10 -20.28 1.06
CA VAL A 150 14.75 -21.28 2.10
C VAL A 150 15.74 -21.27 3.26
N VAL A 151 17.04 -21.14 2.98
CA VAL A 151 18.09 -21.07 4.01
C VAL A 151 17.96 -19.80 4.84
N GLU A 152 17.77 -18.65 4.21
CA GLU A 152 17.58 -17.37 4.88
C GLU A 152 16.33 -17.36 5.76
N ALA A 153 15.20 -17.85 5.22
CA ALA A 153 13.94 -17.96 5.97
C ALA A 153 14.09 -18.86 7.21
N TYR A 154 14.78 -19.99 7.09
CA TYR A 154 15.04 -20.87 8.23
C TYR A 154 15.95 -20.22 9.28
N GLN A 155 17.03 -19.54 8.86
CA GLN A 155 17.94 -18.86 9.78
C GLN A 155 17.24 -17.75 10.58
N LEU A 156 16.32 -17.02 9.94
CA LEU A 156 15.50 -16.01 10.60
C LEU A 156 14.57 -16.66 11.63
N LEU A 157 13.76 -17.64 11.21
CA LEU A 157 12.75 -18.27 12.08
C LEU A 157 13.38 -19.04 13.25
N ARG A 158 14.56 -19.64 13.06
CA ARG A 158 15.29 -20.32 14.16
C ARG A 158 15.66 -19.36 15.30
N LYS A 159 15.82 -18.06 15.03
CA LYS A 159 16.12 -17.03 16.02
C LYS A 159 14.87 -16.35 16.59
N SER A 160 13.69 -16.73 16.11
CA SER A 160 12.43 -16.13 16.53
C SER A 160 12.12 -16.45 17.99
N ALA A 161 11.77 -15.43 18.76
CA ALA A 161 11.27 -15.59 20.12
C ALA A 161 9.94 -16.37 20.16
N ALA A 162 9.15 -16.34 19.07
CA ALA A 162 7.87 -17.03 18.99
C ALA A 162 7.99 -18.56 18.97
N LEU A 163 9.16 -19.08 18.58
CA LEU A 163 9.49 -20.52 18.55
C LEU A 163 10.45 -20.94 19.67
N GLY A 164 10.99 -19.95 20.39
CA GLY A 164 11.88 -20.11 21.54
C GLY A 164 11.09 -20.07 22.85
N GLY A 165 10.42 -21.19 23.15
CA GLY A 165 9.82 -21.53 24.44
C GLY A 165 9.97 -23.02 24.65
#